data_AF-F0W1F9-F1
#
_entry.id   AF-F0W1F9-F1
#
_cell.length_a   1.000
_cell.length_b   1.000
_cell.length_c   1.000
_cell.angle_alpha   90.00
_cell.angle_beta   90.00
_cell.angle_gamma   90.00
#
_symmetry.space_group_name_H-M   'P 1'
#
loop_
_entity.id
_entity.type
_entity.pdbx_description
1 polymer ?
#
loop_
_entity_poly.entity_id
_entity_poly.type
_entity_poly.pdbx_seq_one_letter_code
_entity_poly.pdbx_strand_id
1 'polypeptide(L)'
;MIYQRFLDDDLERIQNELFLLRQISNDTSALPERITAEVLDGLSAYCEREDCASEYVIEAKNQCIRALARALIQYSYDIVDSKNRTSIANDRMLMNLTQLTNTLNKMIGTYCLNGAANSVIPSWVPLAVYAAACVCCNYRPMTKIDTCISKALVVSGEGILKSCQQLSSCENQNEVFSTFLTQLLSLASQYTSKDDWIAPQSLPKFVLRWIILKISFPSLGGDGLGHILALVFPLVDSCQQTTQLVGIEVLYHVIKNVTATELRWYSEVLLEVLGRAVTTRTSVVLDLALASLVSALEMLQIPSQSFDLYDQFFLRLINDTCTAIEHNIRLLLLRSLRQMVKAMSVPQSIHLVSYLQPLLEVALRTFDSTNTPLVSEALLLLQDVITSAWPRITHHTEDIFVGVLRSVAYCATLSTGPTGKKHLDGGRTSTLLSLGNRVLQLLHALEQNVEVGGQRSTKILDLLRKTQKEIRNNTLLHLFCSDALESLQAGNPQIVPSPRTKLFNEERIR
;
A
#
# COMPACT_ATOMS: atom_id res chain seq x y z
N MET A 1 36.47 38.71 -30.76
CA MET A 1 37.71 38.72 -29.95
C MET A 1 37.51 39.20 -28.52
N ILE A 2 37.13 40.46 -28.23
CA ILE A 2 36.98 40.92 -26.82
C ILE A 2 35.80 40.21 -26.11
N TYR A 3 34.67 40.06 -26.79
CA TYR A 3 33.51 39.31 -26.28
C TYR A 3 33.82 37.82 -26.05
N GLN A 4 34.71 37.27 -26.88
CA GLN A 4 35.13 35.87 -26.83
C GLN A 4 36.09 35.62 -25.67
N ARG A 5 37.01 36.56 -25.40
CA ARG A 5 37.86 36.53 -24.21
C ARG A 5 37.08 36.64 -22.91
N PHE A 6 36.02 37.45 -22.88
CA PHE A 6 35.16 37.58 -21.71
C PHE A 6 34.36 36.29 -21.44
N LEU A 7 33.84 35.67 -22.51
CA LEU A 7 33.25 34.34 -22.47
C LEU A 7 34.25 33.28 -22.00
N ASP A 8 35.50 33.34 -22.46
CA ASP A 8 36.54 32.37 -22.08
C ASP A 8 36.94 32.52 -20.60
N ASP A 9 37.04 33.74 -20.05
CA ASP A 9 37.37 33.98 -18.64
C ASP A 9 36.21 33.58 -17.69
N ASP A 10 34.97 33.94 -18.04
CA ASP A 10 33.79 33.53 -17.27
C ASP A 10 33.58 32.01 -17.33
N LEU A 11 33.91 31.39 -18.46
CA LEU A 11 33.76 29.96 -18.64
C LEU A 11 34.91 29.15 -18.04
N GLU A 12 36.14 29.67 -17.99
CA GLU A 12 37.23 29.12 -17.18
C GLU A 12 36.86 29.20 -15.69
N ARG A 13 36.26 30.31 -15.25
CA ARG A 13 35.71 30.41 -13.89
C ARG A 13 34.62 29.38 -13.64
N ILE A 14 33.66 29.22 -14.54
CA ILE A 14 32.60 28.21 -14.42
C ILE A 14 33.17 26.80 -14.47
N GLN A 15 34.16 26.52 -15.31
CA GLN A 15 34.83 25.22 -15.36
C GLN A 15 35.58 24.93 -14.07
N ASN A 16 36.23 25.93 -13.47
CA ASN A 16 36.88 25.82 -12.17
C ASN A 16 35.84 25.59 -11.05
N GLU A 17 34.71 26.30 -11.07
CA GLU A 17 33.62 26.09 -10.11
C GLU A 17 32.92 24.74 -10.31
N LEU A 18 32.72 24.30 -11.55
CA LEU A 18 32.20 22.97 -11.89
C LEU A 18 33.20 21.88 -11.54
N PHE A 19 34.49 22.15 -11.64
CA PHE A 19 35.55 21.24 -11.21
C PHE A 19 35.55 21.12 -9.69
N LEU A 20 35.39 22.22 -8.95
CA LEU A 20 35.21 22.22 -7.51
C LEU A 20 33.92 21.46 -7.12
N LEU A 21 32.79 21.73 -7.76
CA LEU A 21 31.53 21.00 -7.54
C LEU A 21 31.63 19.51 -7.91
N ARG A 22 32.36 19.16 -8.97
CA ARG A 22 32.64 17.75 -9.35
C ARG A 22 33.59 17.08 -8.37
N GLN A 23 34.62 17.76 -7.89
CA GLN A 23 35.49 17.22 -6.84
C GLN A 23 34.72 16.99 -5.55
N ILE A 24 33.88 17.96 -5.14
CA ILE A 24 32.98 17.83 -4.00
C ILE A 24 31.99 16.66 -4.20
N SER A 25 31.47 16.47 -5.42
CA SER A 25 30.54 15.38 -5.74
C SER A 25 31.20 14.00 -5.85
N ASN A 26 32.46 13.91 -6.29
CA ASN A 26 33.15 12.64 -6.53
C ASN A 26 33.90 12.15 -5.29
N ASP A 27 34.29 13.06 -4.39
CA ASP A 27 34.98 12.73 -3.17
C ASP A 27 33.95 12.47 -2.06
N THR A 28 33.42 11.24 -2.01
CA THR A 28 32.37 10.79 -1.09
C THR A 28 32.72 10.93 0.41
N SER A 29 33.96 11.32 0.72
CA SER A 29 34.47 11.49 2.08
C SER A 29 34.56 12.96 2.55
N ALA A 30 34.50 13.93 1.63
CA ALA A 30 34.67 15.34 1.95
C ALA A 30 33.31 16.02 2.19
N LEU A 31 33.03 16.34 3.45
CA LEU A 31 31.83 17.06 3.87
C LEU A 31 31.72 18.40 3.14
N PRO A 32 30.59 18.69 2.47
CA PRO A 32 30.47 19.87 1.62
C PRO A 32 30.06 21.09 2.45
N GLU A 33 30.88 21.45 3.44
CA GLU A 33 30.74 22.71 4.18
C GLU A 33 31.15 23.93 3.33
N ARG A 34 31.69 23.69 2.12
CA ARG A 34 32.36 24.69 1.28
C ARG A 34 31.65 25.08 -0.01
N ILE A 35 30.39 24.69 -0.25
CA ILE A 35 29.63 25.41 -1.28
C ILE A 35 29.30 26.79 -0.71
N THR A 36 30.12 27.78 -1.05
CA THR A 36 29.91 29.15 -0.58
C THR A 36 28.72 29.75 -1.32
N ALA A 37 27.91 30.55 -0.61
CA ALA A 37 26.81 31.30 -1.22
C ALA A 37 27.28 32.12 -2.43
N GLU A 38 28.53 32.59 -2.41
CA GLU A 38 29.18 33.29 -3.53
C GLU A 38 29.25 32.46 -4.82
N VAL A 39 29.50 31.14 -4.73
CA VAL A 39 29.53 30.25 -5.90
C VAL A 39 28.12 30.07 -6.47
N LEU A 40 27.13 29.89 -5.60
CA LEU A 40 25.72 29.72 -6.02
C LEU A 40 25.14 31.02 -6.60
N ASP A 41 25.47 32.16 -6.00
CA ASP A 41 25.08 33.49 -6.49
C ASP A 41 25.79 33.82 -7.80
N GLY A 42 27.07 33.44 -7.95
CA GLY A 42 27.82 33.57 -9.18
C GLY A 42 27.23 32.74 -10.33
N LEU A 43 26.86 31.48 -10.06
CA LEU A 43 26.18 30.62 -11.02
C LEU A 43 24.79 31.16 -11.39
N SER A 44 24.02 31.63 -10.41
CA SER A 44 22.71 32.26 -10.67
C SER A 44 22.86 33.51 -11.55
N ALA A 45 23.82 34.38 -11.24
CA ALA A 45 24.07 35.60 -11.99
C ALA A 45 24.57 35.33 -13.42
N TYR A 46 25.40 34.29 -13.60
CA TYR A 46 25.82 33.84 -14.94
C TYR A 46 24.62 33.41 -15.78
N CYS A 47 23.72 32.63 -15.20
CA CYS A 47 22.53 32.14 -15.91
C CYS A 47 21.53 33.24 -16.27
N GLU A 48 21.49 34.34 -15.53
CA GLU A 48 20.62 35.50 -15.79
C GLU A 48 21.19 36.45 -16.85
N ARG A 49 22.52 36.46 -17.09
CA ARG A 49 23.16 37.45 -17.98
C ARG A 49 23.24 37.04 -19.45
N GLU A 50 23.22 35.74 -19.76
CA GLU A 50 23.47 35.26 -21.12
C GLU A 50 22.19 34.81 -21.85
N ASP A 51 21.65 35.73 -22.66
CA ASP A 51 20.63 35.48 -23.68
C ASP A 51 21.21 34.97 -25.02
N CYS A 52 22.54 34.79 -25.12
CA CYS A 52 23.19 34.39 -26.35
C CYS A 52 23.08 32.86 -26.60
N ALA A 53 22.43 32.49 -27.71
CA ALA A 53 22.19 31.11 -28.14
C ALA A 53 23.40 30.40 -28.79
N SER A 54 24.63 30.63 -28.28
CA SER A 54 25.77 29.86 -28.79
C SER A 54 25.70 28.41 -28.29
N GLU A 55 26.04 27.45 -29.15
CA GLU A 55 26.05 26.02 -28.82
C GLU A 55 26.93 25.71 -27.59
N TYR A 56 28.03 26.43 -27.46
CA TYR A 56 28.95 26.33 -26.33
C TYR A 56 28.32 26.73 -24.99
N VAL A 57 27.55 27.83 -24.98
CA VAL A 57 26.84 28.31 -23.80
C VAL A 57 25.74 27.32 -23.39
N ILE A 58 25.06 26.69 -24.36
CA ILE A 58 24.05 25.66 -24.07
C ILE A 58 24.69 24.44 -23.41
N GLU A 59 25.82 23.96 -23.93
CA GLU A 59 26.51 22.81 -23.33
C GLU A 59 27.09 23.13 -21.94
N ALA A 60 27.64 24.33 -21.73
CA ALA A 60 28.07 24.79 -20.41
C ALA A 60 26.90 24.81 -19.41
N LYS A 61 25.75 25.38 -19.81
CA LYS A 61 24.51 25.38 -18.99
C LYS A 61 24.05 23.95 -18.67
N ASN A 62 24.07 23.04 -19.65
CA ASN A 62 23.73 21.63 -19.44
C ASN A 62 24.65 20.96 -18.42
N GLN A 63 25.96 21.23 -18.47
CA GLN A 63 26.92 20.70 -17.50
C GLN A 63 26.71 21.26 -16.09
N CYS A 64 26.38 22.56 -15.98
CA CYS A 64 26.01 23.18 -14.71
C CYS A 64 24.77 22.55 -14.10
N ILE A 65 23.70 22.38 -14.88
CA ILE A 65 22.46 21.74 -14.41
C ILE A 65 22.75 20.31 -13.91
N ARG A 66 23.53 19.53 -14.66
CA ARG A 66 23.95 18.17 -14.23
C ARG A 66 24.71 18.21 -12.92
N ALA A 67 25.69 19.09 -12.78
CA ALA A 67 26.51 19.18 -11.57
C ALA A 67 25.68 19.58 -10.34
N LEU A 68 24.81 20.59 -10.49
CA LEU A 68 23.91 21.02 -9.42
C LEU A 68 22.91 19.94 -9.02
N ALA A 69 22.34 19.21 -9.99
CA ALA A 69 21.42 18.11 -9.70
C ALA A 69 22.13 16.97 -8.95
N ARG A 70 23.37 16.61 -9.31
CA ARG A 70 24.17 15.62 -8.56
C ARG A 70 24.49 16.08 -7.15
N ALA A 71 24.93 17.33 -7.01
CA ALA A 71 25.18 17.92 -5.70
C ALA A 71 23.92 17.90 -4.84
N LEU A 72 22.77 18.25 -5.41
CA LEU A 72 21.48 18.25 -4.70
C LEU A 72 21.08 16.85 -4.22
N ILE A 73 21.30 15.81 -5.04
CA ILE A 73 21.08 14.40 -4.65
C ILE A 73 22.00 14.01 -3.50
N GLN A 74 23.31 14.27 -3.63
CA GLN A 74 24.30 13.92 -2.60
C GLN A 74 24.01 14.63 -1.27
N TYR A 75 23.75 15.94 -1.30
CA TYR A 75 23.38 16.70 -0.10
C TYR A 75 22.11 16.17 0.56
N SER A 76 21.13 15.76 -0.24
CA SER A 76 19.90 15.17 0.29
C SER A 76 20.20 13.86 1.05
N TYR A 77 21.13 13.05 0.55
CA TYR A 77 21.54 11.81 1.21
C TYR A 77 22.34 12.09 2.49
N ASP A 78 23.29 13.02 2.45
CA ASP A 78 24.12 13.39 3.60
C ASP A 78 23.30 13.97 4.76
N ILE A 79 22.28 14.78 4.46
CA ILE A 79 21.35 15.31 5.48
C ILE A 79 20.62 14.17 6.17
N VAL A 80 20.26 13.13 5.42
CA VAL A 80 19.52 11.99 5.96
C VAL A 80 20.39 11.13 6.88
N ASP A 81 21.67 10.95 6.54
CA ASP A 81 22.62 10.14 7.32
C ASP A 81 23.17 10.85 8.57
N SER A 82 23.10 12.18 8.63
CA SER A 82 23.72 13.05 9.66
C SER A 82 23.17 12.96 11.12
N LYS A 83 22.56 11.84 11.54
CA LYS A 83 21.90 11.67 12.86
C LYS A 83 22.72 12.01 14.11
N ASN A 84 24.05 12.08 14.01
CA ASN A 84 24.94 12.41 15.12
C ASN A 84 25.46 13.87 15.10
N ARG A 85 24.97 14.73 14.19
CA ARG A 85 25.44 16.11 14.06
C ARG A 85 24.69 17.08 14.96
N THR A 86 25.37 18.18 15.32
CA THR A 86 24.80 19.27 16.12
C THR A 86 23.66 19.97 15.36
N SER A 87 22.68 20.53 16.08
CA SER A 87 21.54 21.26 15.46
C SER A 87 21.99 22.36 14.48
N ILE A 88 23.08 23.07 14.82
CA ILE A 88 23.63 24.16 14.00
C ILE A 88 24.15 23.66 12.64
N ALA A 89 24.76 22.46 12.61
CA ALA A 89 25.25 21.87 11.36
C ALA A 89 24.09 21.48 10.45
N ASN A 90 23.00 20.96 11.01
CA ASN A 90 21.80 20.59 10.27
C ASN A 90 21.12 21.82 9.66
N ASP A 91 21.02 22.93 10.40
CA ASP A 91 20.43 24.18 9.89
C ASP A 91 21.22 24.73 8.69
N ARG A 92 22.56 24.74 8.77
CA ARG A 92 23.42 25.18 7.66
C ARG A 92 23.28 24.28 6.43
N MET A 93 23.26 22.96 6.61
CA MET A 93 23.05 22.03 5.50
C MET A 93 21.69 22.24 4.84
N LEU A 94 20.65 22.50 5.63
CA LEU A 94 19.31 22.75 5.12
C LEU A 94 19.21 24.08 4.35
N MET A 95 19.91 25.12 4.82
CA MET A 95 20.06 26.39 4.07
C MET A 95 20.78 26.17 2.73
N ASN A 96 21.89 25.41 2.72
CA ASN A 96 22.62 25.09 1.49
C ASN A 96 21.75 24.28 0.52
N LEU A 97 21.00 23.29 1.03
CA LEU A 97 20.04 22.53 0.22
C LEU A 97 18.98 23.45 -0.41
N THR A 98 18.49 24.43 0.36
CA THR A 98 17.48 25.38 -0.11
C THR A 98 18.05 26.30 -1.20
N GLN A 99 19.27 26.80 -1.03
CA GLN A 99 19.97 27.59 -2.04
C GLN A 99 20.22 26.78 -3.31
N LEU A 100 20.76 25.56 -3.19
CA LEU A 100 20.99 24.65 -4.33
C LEU A 100 19.69 24.38 -5.10
N THR A 101 18.60 24.07 -4.39
CA THR A 101 17.29 23.80 -5.00
C THR A 101 16.77 25.04 -5.72
N ASN A 102 16.88 26.22 -5.11
CA ASN A 102 16.43 27.48 -5.71
C ASN A 102 17.26 27.85 -6.95
N THR A 103 18.58 27.72 -6.91
CA THR A 103 19.45 27.97 -8.05
C THR A 103 19.16 27.01 -9.20
N LEU A 104 19.01 25.72 -8.90
CA LEU A 104 18.63 24.72 -9.90
C LEU A 104 17.25 25.03 -10.53
N ASN A 105 16.26 25.36 -9.70
CA ASN A 105 14.92 25.74 -10.17
C ASN A 105 14.96 26.97 -11.10
N LYS A 106 15.69 28.03 -10.71
CA LYS A 106 15.88 29.22 -11.55
C LYS A 106 16.54 28.87 -12.87
N MET A 107 17.61 28.09 -12.85
CA MET A 107 18.36 27.71 -14.06
C MET A 107 17.52 26.90 -15.04
N ILE A 108 16.75 25.93 -14.54
CA ILE A 108 15.86 25.13 -15.39
C ILE A 108 14.70 26.00 -15.91
N GLY A 109 14.18 26.91 -15.08
CA GLY A 109 13.17 27.88 -15.48
C GLY A 109 13.63 28.81 -16.60
N THR A 110 14.83 29.40 -16.50
CA THR A 110 15.39 30.25 -17.57
C THR A 110 15.70 29.44 -18.82
N TYR A 111 16.22 28.21 -18.68
CA TYR A 111 16.41 27.28 -19.80
C TYR A 111 15.10 27.01 -20.54
N CYS A 112 14.00 26.83 -19.80
CA CYS A 112 12.66 26.61 -20.37
C CYS A 112 12.08 27.85 -21.08
N LEU A 113 12.31 29.05 -20.54
CA LEU A 113 11.79 30.31 -21.12
C LEU A 113 12.54 30.72 -22.39
N ASN A 114 13.85 30.46 -22.46
CA ASN A 114 14.69 30.91 -23.57
C ASN A 114 14.48 30.13 -24.88
N GLY A 115 13.45 29.29 -24.96
CA GLY A 115 12.98 28.74 -26.22
C GLY A 115 14.02 27.89 -26.96
N ALA A 116 15.06 27.38 -26.28
CA ALA A 116 15.98 26.37 -26.80
C ALA A 116 15.28 25.00 -26.91
N ALA A 117 14.02 25.01 -27.35
CA ALA A 117 13.22 23.91 -27.83
C ALA A 117 13.78 23.42 -29.18
N ASN A 118 15.06 23.04 -29.18
CA ASN A 118 15.46 21.98 -30.08
C ASN A 118 14.59 20.77 -29.74
N SER A 119 14.12 20.04 -30.74
CA SER A 119 13.19 18.89 -30.63
C SER A 119 13.70 17.73 -29.74
N VAL A 120 14.88 17.87 -29.14
CA VAL A 120 15.56 16.84 -28.35
C VAL A 120 15.50 17.22 -26.88
N ILE A 121 14.81 16.39 -26.11
CA ILE A 121 14.77 16.47 -24.65
C ILE A 121 16.21 16.41 -24.11
N PRO A 122 16.64 17.40 -23.28
CA PRO A 122 17.98 17.39 -22.73
C PRO A 122 18.24 16.15 -21.86
N SER A 123 19.41 15.51 -22.02
CA SER A 123 19.74 14.27 -21.30
C SER A 123 19.85 14.40 -19.78
N TRP A 124 19.89 15.63 -19.27
CA TRP A 124 19.92 15.92 -17.82
C TRP A 124 18.54 15.94 -17.17
N VAL A 125 17.45 15.98 -17.93
CA VAL A 125 16.08 16.08 -17.38
C VAL A 125 15.77 14.96 -16.38
N PRO A 126 16.05 13.66 -16.63
CA PRO A 126 15.82 12.61 -15.65
C PRO A 126 16.58 12.83 -14.34
N LEU A 127 17.81 13.35 -14.41
CA LEU A 127 18.63 13.64 -13.24
C LEU A 127 18.04 14.80 -12.40
N ALA A 128 17.55 15.85 -13.06
CA ALA A 128 16.88 16.96 -12.39
C ALA A 128 15.55 16.53 -11.75
N VAL A 129 14.78 15.68 -12.44
CA VAL A 129 13.54 15.08 -11.91
C VAL A 129 13.84 14.21 -10.68
N TYR A 130 14.91 13.40 -10.72
CA TYR A 130 15.33 12.60 -9.57
C TYR A 130 15.80 13.47 -8.39
N ALA A 131 16.56 14.53 -8.66
CA ALA A 131 17.00 15.47 -7.64
C ALA A 131 15.81 16.20 -6.99
N ALA A 132 14.83 16.63 -7.79
CA ALA A 132 13.59 17.19 -7.29
C ALA A 132 12.80 16.18 -6.44
N ALA A 133 12.74 14.91 -6.86
CA ALA A 133 12.12 13.85 -6.06
C ALA A 133 12.84 13.66 -4.71
N CYS A 134 14.17 13.73 -4.65
CA CYS A 134 14.94 13.70 -3.40
C CYS A 134 14.52 14.83 -2.44
N VAL A 135 14.34 16.04 -2.96
CA VAL A 135 13.90 17.19 -2.16
C VAL A 135 12.44 17.06 -1.73
N CYS A 136 11.54 16.70 -2.64
CA CYS A 136 10.10 16.60 -2.38
C CYS A 136 9.73 15.42 -1.46
N CYS A 137 10.49 14.31 -1.52
CA CYS A 137 10.22 13.14 -0.71
C CYS A 137 10.80 13.21 0.71
N ASN A 138 11.64 14.22 1.02
CA ASN A 138 12.27 14.39 2.33
C ASN A 138 11.22 14.60 3.43
N TYR A 139 10.72 13.48 3.95
CA TYR A 139 9.83 13.41 5.09
C TYR A 139 10.65 13.69 6.36
N ARG A 140 10.72 14.96 6.77
CA ARG A 140 11.20 15.33 8.11
C ARG A 140 10.33 16.43 8.70
N PRO A 141 9.49 16.12 9.70
CA PRO A 141 9.05 17.09 10.68
C PRO A 141 9.84 16.84 11.98
N MET A 142 10.83 17.67 12.30
CA MET A 142 11.48 17.62 13.62
C MET A 142 11.32 18.89 14.46
N THR A 143 10.99 20.05 13.87
CA THR A 143 10.63 21.26 14.63
C THR A 143 9.71 22.20 13.83
N LYS A 144 9.13 23.22 14.49
CA LYS A 144 8.33 24.27 13.81
C LYS A 144 9.16 25.08 12.79
N ILE A 145 10.46 25.27 13.02
CA ILE A 145 11.35 26.01 12.09
C ILE A 145 11.60 25.16 10.83
N ASP A 146 11.79 23.85 11.00
CA ASP A 146 11.94 22.91 9.88
C ASP A 146 10.72 22.91 8.96
N THR A 147 9.52 23.18 9.48
CA THR A 147 8.30 23.19 8.65
C THR A 147 8.26 24.30 7.62
N CYS A 148 8.83 25.48 7.88
CA CYS A 148 8.88 26.57 6.91
C CYS A 148 9.90 26.28 5.80
N ILE A 149 11.10 25.82 6.17
CA ILE A 149 12.15 25.50 5.21
C ILE A 149 11.77 24.26 4.38
N SER A 150 11.17 23.25 5.00
CA SER A 150 10.61 22.08 4.31
C SER A 150 9.56 22.48 3.27
N LYS A 151 8.65 23.41 3.61
CA LYS A 151 7.67 23.93 2.63
C LYS A 151 8.34 24.65 1.46
N ALA A 152 9.34 25.50 1.74
CA ALA A 152 10.07 26.20 0.69
C ALA A 152 10.80 25.22 -0.25
N LEU A 153 11.44 24.20 0.31
CA LEU A 153 12.10 23.13 -0.45
C LEU A 153 11.12 22.36 -1.34
N VAL A 154 9.95 21.98 -0.81
CA VAL A 154 8.91 21.30 -1.60
C VAL A 154 8.42 22.18 -2.75
N VAL A 155 8.16 23.46 -2.50
CA VAL A 155 7.73 24.42 -3.55
C VAL A 155 8.79 24.55 -4.65
N SER A 156 10.07 24.65 -4.28
CA SER A 156 11.15 24.74 -5.26
C SER A 156 11.39 23.44 -6.02
N GLY A 157 11.25 22.29 -5.35
CA GLY A 157 11.27 20.97 -5.99
C GLY A 157 10.13 20.78 -6.98
N GLU A 158 8.91 21.19 -6.62
CA GLU A 158 7.75 21.21 -7.53
C GLU A 158 7.96 22.18 -8.71
N GLY A 159 8.65 23.31 -8.48
CA GLY A 159 9.09 24.22 -9.53
C GLY A 159 9.98 23.53 -10.55
N ILE A 160 11.01 22.81 -10.09
CA ILE A 160 11.91 22.03 -10.96
C ILE A 160 11.10 21.02 -11.79
N LEU A 161 10.18 20.28 -11.16
CA LEU A 161 9.34 19.30 -11.85
C LEU A 161 8.44 19.94 -12.90
N LYS A 162 7.85 21.10 -12.61
CA LYS A 162 7.02 21.84 -13.56
C LYS A 162 7.83 22.32 -14.76
N SER A 163 9.05 22.81 -14.55
CA SER A 163 9.92 23.20 -15.66
C SER A 163 10.39 21.98 -16.47
N CYS A 164 10.68 20.85 -15.81
CA CYS A 164 10.98 19.60 -16.52
C CYS A 164 9.79 19.10 -17.35
N GLN A 165 8.57 19.22 -16.81
CA GLN A 165 7.33 18.88 -17.53
C GLN A 165 7.16 19.73 -18.80
N GLN A 166 7.40 21.04 -18.71
CA GLN A 166 7.33 21.94 -19.87
C GLN A 166 8.39 21.58 -20.92
N LEU A 167 9.62 21.28 -20.48
CA LEU A 167 10.71 20.88 -21.38
C LEU A 167 10.47 19.53 -22.06
N SER A 168 9.85 18.58 -21.38
CA SER A 168 9.50 17.27 -21.96
C SER A 168 8.19 17.29 -22.75
N SER A 169 7.50 18.43 -22.82
CA SER A 169 6.18 18.56 -23.46
C SER A 169 5.13 17.60 -22.90
N CYS A 170 5.22 17.25 -21.61
CA CYS A 170 4.27 16.37 -20.93
C CYS A 170 3.04 17.15 -20.45
N GLU A 171 1.86 16.53 -20.51
CA GLU A 171 0.60 17.13 -20.06
C GLU A 171 0.55 17.32 -18.55
N ASN A 172 1.19 16.41 -17.81
CA ASN A 172 1.23 16.43 -16.34
C ASN A 172 2.55 15.88 -15.79
N GLN A 173 2.79 16.11 -14.49
CA GLN A 173 4.00 15.65 -13.80
C GLN A 173 4.12 14.11 -13.76
N ASN A 174 2.98 13.39 -13.71
CA ASN A 174 2.99 11.93 -13.67
C ASN A 174 3.56 11.34 -14.97
N GLU A 175 3.23 11.95 -16.11
CA GLU A 175 3.75 11.58 -17.42
C GLU A 175 5.26 11.82 -17.53
N VAL A 176 5.81 12.81 -16.83
CA VAL A 176 7.28 13.00 -16.74
C VAL A 176 7.93 11.78 -16.10
N PHE A 177 7.38 11.29 -14.98
CA PHE A 177 7.90 10.08 -14.32
C PHE A 177 7.75 8.84 -15.19
N SER A 178 6.61 8.70 -15.88
CA SER A 178 6.38 7.63 -16.85
C SER A 178 7.38 7.64 -17.99
N THR A 179 7.64 8.82 -18.57
CA THR A 179 8.52 9.00 -19.73
C THR A 179 9.96 8.65 -19.39
N PHE A 180 10.41 8.98 -18.18
CA PHE A 180 11.80 8.78 -17.75
C PHE A 180 11.97 7.63 -16.76
N LEU A 181 11.00 6.72 -16.64
CA LEU A 181 10.99 5.69 -15.60
C LEU A 181 12.28 4.86 -15.58
N THR A 182 12.73 4.35 -16.72
CA THR A 182 13.93 3.50 -16.79
C THR A 182 15.19 4.25 -16.36
N GLN A 183 15.34 5.51 -16.76
CA GLN A 183 16.45 6.37 -16.35
C GLN A 183 16.37 6.65 -14.84
N LEU A 184 15.19 6.96 -14.30
CA LEU A 184 14.99 7.22 -12.88
C LEU A 184 15.31 5.99 -12.01
N LEU A 185 14.93 4.79 -12.47
CA LEU A 185 15.29 3.52 -11.80
C LEU A 185 16.80 3.28 -11.82
N SER A 186 17.46 3.55 -12.95
CA SER A 186 18.91 3.44 -13.05
C SER A 186 19.62 4.40 -12.09
N LEU A 187 19.14 5.64 -11.96
CA LEU A 187 19.69 6.62 -11.03
C LEU A 187 19.54 6.14 -9.59
N ALA A 188 18.37 5.63 -9.21
CA ALA A 188 18.15 5.08 -7.87
C ALA A 188 19.16 3.97 -7.51
N SER A 189 19.49 3.11 -8.48
CA SER A 189 20.48 2.03 -8.30
C SER A 189 21.94 2.51 -8.29
N GLN A 190 22.25 3.62 -8.95
CA GLN A 190 23.62 4.13 -9.09
C GLN A 190 24.11 4.88 -7.84
N TYR A 191 23.23 5.64 -7.19
CA TYR A 191 23.60 6.47 -6.03
C TYR A 191 23.50 5.73 -4.69
N THR A 192 23.12 4.44 -4.69
CA THR A 192 22.86 3.70 -3.44
C THR A 192 23.59 2.37 -3.42
N SER A 193 24.35 2.10 -2.36
CA SER A 193 24.90 0.76 -2.12
C SER A 193 23.78 -0.22 -1.72
N LYS A 194 24.05 -1.53 -1.81
CA LYS A 194 23.06 -2.55 -1.40
C LYS A 194 22.68 -2.44 0.08
N ASP A 195 23.66 -2.14 0.94
CA ASP A 195 23.45 -2.03 2.38
C ASP A 195 22.68 -0.75 2.72
N ASP A 196 23.02 0.36 2.03
CA ASP A 196 22.29 1.61 2.19
C ASP A 196 20.85 1.49 1.68
N TRP A 197 20.58 0.70 0.65
CA TRP A 197 19.23 0.55 0.09
C TRP A 197 18.20 0.07 1.14
N ILE A 198 18.60 -0.91 1.96
CA ILE A 198 17.72 -1.52 2.98
C ILE A 198 17.80 -0.80 4.34
N ALA A 199 18.77 0.09 4.54
CA ALA A 199 18.98 0.78 5.81
C ALA A 199 17.71 1.56 6.21
N PRO A 200 17.28 1.55 7.49
CA PRO A 200 15.98 2.09 7.92
C PRO A 200 15.71 3.53 7.47
N GLN A 201 16.76 4.35 7.41
CA GLN A 201 16.68 5.78 7.16
C GLN A 201 17.09 6.18 5.75
N SER A 202 17.52 5.24 4.91
CA SER A 202 17.92 5.52 3.54
C SER A 202 16.85 6.29 2.77
N LEU A 203 17.23 7.47 2.25
CA LEU A 203 16.40 8.30 1.39
C LEU A 203 16.02 7.62 0.05
N PRO A 204 16.95 6.95 -0.67
CA PRO A 204 16.66 6.37 -1.98
C PRO A 204 15.38 5.53 -2.09
N LYS A 205 15.06 4.69 -1.10
CA LYS A 205 13.82 3.89 -1.11
C LYS A 205 12.55 4.76 -1.00
N PHE A 206 12.60 5.86 -0.27
CA PHE A 206 11.48 6.81 -0.18
C PHE A 206 11.33 7.62 -1.46
N VAL A 207 12.45 7.97 -2.12
CA VAL A 207 12.46 8.57 -3.46
C VAL A 207 11.81 7.64 -4.46
N LEU A 208 12.23 6.36 -4.49
CA LEU A 208 11.66 5.35 -5.35
C LEU A 208 10.15 5.23 -5.12
N ARG A 209 9.72 5.08 -3.86
CA ARG A 209 8.30 5.03 -3.53
C ARG A 209 7.55 6.26 -4.03
N TRP A 210 8.09 7.45 -3.81
CA TRP A 210 7.45 8.68 -4.23
C TRP A 210 7.29 8.77 -5.75
N ILE A 211 8.29 8.35 -6.51
CA ILE A 211 8.24 8.28 -7.98
C ILE A 211 7.21 7.24 -8.45
N ILE A 212 7.31 6.00 -7.95
CA ILE A 212 6.49 4.88 -8.45
C ILE A 212 4.99 5.09 -8.16
N LEU A 213 4.63 5.66 -7.00
CA LEU A 213 3.23 5.94 -6.66
C LEU A 213 2.58 7.00 -7.56
N LYS A 214 3.35 7.71 -8.40
CA LYS A 214 2.84 8.68 -9.38
C LYS A 214 2.60 8.08 -10.76
N ILE A 215 3.08 6.87 -11.01
CA ILE A 215 3.02 6.21 -12.31
C ILE A 215 1.88 5.21 -12.30
N SER A 216 1.05 5.22 -13.34
CA SER A 216 -0.04 4.27 -13.54
C SER A 216 0.16 3.44 -14.82
N PHE A 217 -0.73 2.49 -15.07
CA PHE A 217 -0.86 1.83 -16.36
C PHE A 217 -0.98 2.87 -17.49
N PRO A 218 -0.32 2.69 -18.66
CA PRO A 218 0.50 1.53 -19.07
C PRO A 218 1.99 1.61 -18.70
N SER A 219 2.48 2.76 -18.23
CA SER A 219 3.92 3.01 -18.09
C SER A 219 4.58 2.27 -16.93
N LEU A 220 3.80 1.75 -15.97
CA LEU A 220 4.31 0.93 -14.87
C LEU A 220 4.65 -0.52 -15.30
N GLY A 221 4.09 -0.95 -16.43
CA GLY A 221 4.27 -2.29 -17.00
C GLY A 221 5.52 -2.45 -17.88
N GLY A 222 5.52 -3.48 -18.71
CA GLY A 222 6.59 -3.77 -19.69
C GLY A 222 7.99 -3.94 -19.07
N ASP A 223 9.00 -3.39 -19.76
CA ASP A 223 10.43 -3.54 -19.41
C ASP A 223 10.81 -2.87 -18.07
N GLY A 224 10.02 -1.90 -17.62
CA GLY A 224 10.23 -1.22 -16.34
C GLY A 224 9.88 -2.11 -15.14
N LEU A 225 8.89 -3.00 -15.28
CA LEU A 225 8.35 -3.79 -14.17
C LEU A 225 9.41 -4.67 -13.51
N GLY A 226 10.23 -5.39 -14.30
CA GLY A 226 11.29 -6.25 -13.76
C GLY A 226 12.33 -5.47 -12.95
N HIS A 227 12.69 -4.27 -13.41
CA HIS A 227 13.59 -3.37 -12.69
C HIS A 227 12.99 -2.85 -11.38
N ILE A 228 11.70 -2.50 -11.38
CA ILE A 228 10.99 -2.09 -10.16
C ILE A 228 10.99 -3.24 -9.15
N LEU A 229 10.60 -4.45 -9.57
CA LEU A 229 10.53 -5.61 -8.68
C LEU A 229 11.91 -5.96 -8.10
N ALA A 230 12.98 -5.89 -8.91
CA ALA A 230 14.35 -6.11 -8.45
C ALA A 230 14.79 -5.14 -7.35
N LEU A 231 14.33 -3.88 -7.39
CA LEU A 231 14.60 -2.88 -6.35
C LEU A 231 13.67 -3.03 -5.14
N VAL A 232 12.43 -3.47 -5.35
CA VAL A 232 11.39 -3.53 -4.31
C VAL A 232 11.46 -4.80 -3.47
N PHE A 233 11.76 -5.96 -4.05
CA PHE A 233 11.80 -7.23 -3.30
C PHE A 233 12.76 -7.22 -2.11
N PRO A 234 14.00 -6.69 -2.21
CA PRO A 234 14.87 -6.57 -1.04
C PRO A 234 14.30 -5.70 0.09
N LEU A 235 13.45 -4.71 -0.25
CA LEU A 235 12.79 -3.88 0.75
C LEU A 235 11.70 -4.68 1.49
N VAL A 236 10.92 -5.48 0.76
CA VAL A 236 9.86 -6.34 1.33
C VAL A 236 10.43 -7.43 2.23
N ASP A 237 11.58 -7.99 1.87
CA ASP A 237 12.29 -9.01 2.67
C ASP A 237 13.04 -8.42 3.88
N SER A 238 13.07 -7.08 4.04
CA SER A 238 13.74 -6.43 5.16
C SER A 238 13.06 -6.73 6.50
N CYS A 239 13.85 -6.98 7.54
CA CYS A 239 13.35 -7.09 8.92
C CYS A 239 12.96 -5.73 9.54
N GLN A 240 13.31 -4.62 8.89
CA GLN A 240 13.07 -3.27 9.40
C GLN A 240 11.69 -2.79 8.96
N GLN A 241 10.79 -2.54 9.92
CA GLN A 241 9.39 -2.15 9.65
C GLN A 241 9.26 -1.01 8.63
N THR A 242 10.06 0.06 8.77
CA THR A 242 9.96 1.25 7.91
C THR A 242 10.39 0.93 6.47
N THR A 243 11.39 0.08 6.30
CA THR A 243 11.86 -0.38 4.99
C THR A 243 10.85 -1.34 4.36
N GLN A 244 10.37 -2.30 5.15
CA GLN A 244 9.38 -3.29 4.72
C GLN A 244 8.08 -2.63 4.28
N LEU A 245 7.59 -1.63 5.03
CA LEU A 245 6.39 -0.89 4.68
C LEU A 245 6.53 -0.18 3.33
N VAL A 246 7.65 0.49 3.09
CA VAL A 246 7.94 1.15 1.81
C VAL A 246 7.90 0.15 0.65
N GLY A 247 8.56 -1.01 0.82
CA GLY A 247 8.56 -2.07 -0.18
C GLY A 247 7.15 -2.55 -0.51
N ILE A 248 6.33 -2.83 0.51
CA ILE A 248 4.97 -3.36 0.32
C ILE A 248 4.04 -2.29 -0.26
N GLU A 249 4.19 -1.00 0.12
CA GLU A 249 3.40 0.09 -0.49
C GLU A 249 3.65 0.21 -1.99
N VAL A 250 4.91 0.13 -2.40
CA VAL A 250 5.26 0.13 -3.82
C VAL A 250 4.72 -1.12 -4.50
N LEU A 251 4.88 -2.29 -3.87
CA LEU A 251 4.41 -3.55 -4.44
C LEU A 251 2.89 -3.60 -4.60
N TYR A 252 2.14 -3.14 -3.60
CA TYR A 252 0.69 -3.02 -3.64
C TYR A 252 0.24 -2.13 -4.81
N HIS A 253 0.89 -0.97 -4.97
CA HIS A 253 0.61 -0.05 -6.07
C HIS A 253 0.89 -0.68 -7.43
N VAL A 254 2.03 -1.38 -7.57
CA VAL A 254 2.38 -2.13 -8.78
C VAL A 254 1.30 -3.14 -9.11
N ILE A 255 0.93 -4.01 -8.16
CA ILE A 255 -0.13 -5.01 -8.35
C ILE A 255 -1.41 -4.33 -8.86
N LYS A 256 -1.86 -3.24 -8.24
CA LYS A 256 -3.11 -2.56 -8.64
C LYS A 256 -3.05 -1.83 -10.00
N ASN A 257 -1.86 -1.56 -10.55
CA ASN A 257 -1.69 -0.69 -11.71
C ASN A 257 -0.97 -1.36 -12.89
N VAL A 258 -0.76 -2.68 -12.87
CA VAL A 258 -0.26 -3.44 -14.03
C VAL A 258 -1.31 -4.42 -14.53
N THR A 259 -1.13 -4.93 -15.75
CA THR A 259 -2.05 -5.95 -16.27
C THR A 259 -1.77 -7.31 -15.63
N ALA A 260 -2.79 -8.16 -15.57
CA ALA A 260 -2.62 -9.55 -15.13
C ALA A 260 -1.57 -10.30 -15.98
N THR A 261 -1.49 -10.02 -17.28
CA THR A 261 -0.53 -10.67 -18.19
C THR A 261 0.91 -10.34 -17.82
N GLU A 262 1.21 -9.07 -17.54
CA GLU A 262 2.56 -8.64 -17.14
C GLU A 262 2.93 -9.18 -15.76
N LEU A 263 1.98 -9.16 -14.81
CA LEU A 263 2.22 -9.66 -13.47
C LEU A 263 2.49 -11.18 -13.46
N ARG A 264 1.85 -11.93 -14.37
CA ARG A 264 2.04 -13.39 -14.50
C ARG A 264 3.48 -13.79 -14.81
N TRP A 265 4.27 -12.94 -15.46
CA TRP A 265 5.68 -13.24 -15.72
C TRP A 265 6.53 -13.30 -14.46
N TYR A 266 6.04 -12.71 -13.36
CA TYR A 266 6.73 -12.62 -12.07
C TYR A 266 5.96 -13.33 -10.95
N SER A 267 4.94 -14.13 -11.27
CA SER A 267 3.99 -14.68 -10.28
C SER A 267 4.66 -15.48 -9.18
N GLU A 268 5.57 -16.39 -9.52
CA GLU A 268 6.23 -17.28 -8.55
C GLU A 268 7.03 -16.47 -7.52
N VAL A 269 7.93 -15.60 -7.99
CA VAL A 269 8.79 -14.79 -7.12
C VAL A 269 7.96 -13.78 -6.32
N LEU A 270 6.95 -13.17 -6.95
CA LEU A 270 6.03 -12.24 -6.29
C LEU A 270 5.29 -12.90 -5.12
N LEU A 271 4.70 -14.06 -5.36
CA LEU A 271 3.94 -14.79 -4.35
C LEU A 271 4.86 -15.34 -3.25
N GLU A 272 6.09 -15.74 -3.58
CA GLU A 272 7.09 -16.12 -2.58
C GLU A 272 7.44 -14.94 -1.64
N VAL A 273 7.73 -13.78 -2.21
CA VAL A 273 8.05 -12.56 -1.44
C VAL A 273 6.87 -12.12 -0.57
N LEU A 274 5.65 -12.10 -1.12
CA LEU A 274 4.44 -11.80 -0.35
C LEU A 274 4.18 -12.85 0.74
N GLY A 275 4.45 -14.13 0.45
CA GLY A 275 4.35 -15.24 1.38
C GLY A 275 5.28 -15.13 2.58
N ARG A 276 6.45 -14.51 2.41
CA ARG A 276 7.34 -14.14 3.52
C ARG A 276 6.83 -12.90 4.25
N ALA A 277 6.38 -11.87 3.52
CA ALA A 277 5.91 -10.62 4.09
C ALA A 277 4.72 -10.80 5.05
N VAL A 278 3.76 -11.67 4.72
CA VAL A 278 2.57 -11.94 5.57
C VAL A 278 2.89 -12.64 6.89
N THR A 279 4.15 -13.04 7.13
CA THR A 279 4.59 -13.61 8.42
C THR A 279 4.92 -12.56 9.46
N THR A 280 5.00 -11.29 9.05
CA THR A 280 5.30 -10.18 9.95
C THR A 280 4.24 -10.05 11.04
N ARG A 281 4.68 -9.74 12.26
CA ARG A 281 3.81 -9.46 13.40
C ARG A 281 3.53 -7.98 13.57
N THR A 282 3.98 -7.15 12.63
CA THR A 282 3.72 -5.72 12.66
C THR A 282 2.41 -5.39 11.96
N SER A 283 1.38 -5.02 12.71
CA SER A 283 0.01 -4.81 12.21
C SER A 283 -0.10 -3.95 10.94
N VAL A 284 0.60 -2.80 10.88
CA VAL A 284 0.53 -1.89 9.73
C VAL A 284 1.12 -2.53 8.47
N VAL A 285 2.21 -3.26 8.63
CA VAL A 285 2.90 -3.95 7.52
C VAL A 285 2.08 -5.16 7.09
N LEU A 286 1.56 -5.93 8.06
CA LEU A 286 0.77 -7.12 7.80
C LEU A 286 -0.52 -6.80 7.05
N ASP A 287 -1.24 -5.74 7.44
CA ASP A 287 -2.48 -5.33 6.77
C ASP A 287 -2.26 -5.09 5.28
N LEU A 288 -1.21 -4.33 4.95
CA LEU A 288 -0.87 -4.04 3.57
C LEU A 288 -0.28 -5.24 2.83
N ALA A 289 0.49 -6.10 3.51
CA ALA A 289 1.01 -7.35 2.94
C ALA A 289 -0.13 -8.28 2.53
N LEU A 290 -1.12 -8.45 3.41
CA LEU A 290 -2.29 -9.27 3.15
C LEU A 290 -3.16 -8.67 2.02
N ALA A 291 -3.37 -7.36 2.02
CA ALA A 291 -4.08 -6.68 0.93
C ALA A 291 -3.37 -6.86 -0.42
N SER A 292 -2.04 -6.83 -0.42
CA SER A 292 -1.20 -7.10 -1.59
C SER A 292 -1.31 -8.55 -2.05
N LEU A 293 -1.24 -9.51 -1.12
CA LEU A 293 -1.40 -10.93 -1.42
C LEU A 293 -2.77 -11.23 -2.03
N VAL A 294 -3.86 -10.77 -1.41
CA VAL A 294 -5.21 -10.98 -1.93
C VAL A 294 -5.35 -10.38 -3.33
N SER A 295 -4.87 -9.16 -3.53
CA SER A 295 -4.93 -8.48 -4.84
C SER A 295 -4.11 -9.21 -5.91
N ALA A 296 -2.92 -9.72 -5.55
CA ALA A 296 -2.08 -10.49 -6.45
C ALA A 296 -2.77 -11.82 -6.83
N LEU A 297 -3.33 -12.53 -5.85
CA LEU A 297 -4.08 -13.76 -6.09
C LEU A 297 -5.29 -13.52 -7.00
N GLU A 298 -6.09 -12.48 -6.76
CA GLU A 298 -7.22 -12.12 -7.62
C GLU A 298 -6.80 -11.85 -9.08
N MET A 299 -5.64 -11.21 -9.30
CA MET A 299 -5.15 -10.91 -10.64
C MET A 299 -4.50 -12.09 -11.36
N LEU A 300 -3.73 -12.88 -10.62
CA LEU A 300 -2.97 -13.99 -11.17
C LEU A 300 -3.86 -15.21 -11.41
N GLN A 301 -4.87 -15.40 -10.56
CA GLN A 301 -5.79 -16.51 -10.64
C GLN A 301 -6.60 -16.46 -11.94
N ILE A 302 -6.57 -17.56 -12.70
CA ILE A 302 -7.47 -17.80 -13.81
C ILE A 302 -8.63 -18.63 -13.28
N PRO A 303 -9.86 -18.08 -13.15
CA PRO A 303 -10.97 -18.80 -12.53
C PRO A 303 -11.34 -20.09 -13.25
N SER A 304 -11.01 -20.23 -14.53
CA SER A 304 -11.37 -21.43 -15.32
C SER A 304 -10.39 -22.60 -15.20
N GLN A 305 -9.26 -22.46 -14.50
CA GLN A 305 -8.18 -23.47 -14.52
C GLN A 305 -8.03 -24.24 -13.20
N SER A 306 -7.61 -23.60 -12.11
CA SER A 306 -7.34 -24.27 -10.82
C SER A 306 -7.09 -23.26 -9.70
N PHE A 307 -7.36 -23.55 -8.42
CA PHE A 307 -7.07 -22.62 -7.30
C PHE A 307 -5.72 -22.86 -6.61
N ASP A 308 -4.77 -23.46 -7.32
CA ASP A 308 -3.49 -23.90 -6.75
C ASP A 308 -2.72 -22.75 -6.08
N LEU A 309 -2.90 -21.51 -6.56
CA LEU A 309 -2.30 -20.32 -5.95
C LEU A 309 -2.92 -19.98 -4.58
N TYR A 310 -4.22 -20.17 -4.42
CA TYR A 310 -4.88 -19.98 -3.12
C TYR A 310 -4.47 -21.07 -2.14
N ASP A 311 -4.33 -22.32 -2.59
CA ASP A 311 -3.94 -23.47 -1.76
C ASP A 311 -2.60 -23.25 -1.04
N GLN A 312 -1.67 -22.54 -1.68
CA GLN A 312 -0.35 -22.22 -1.09
C GLN A 312 -0.45 -21.38 0.19
N PHE A 313 -1.47 -20.52 0.29
CA PHE A 313 -1.57 -19.53 1.38
C PHE A 313 -2.74 -19.78 2.32
N PHE A 314 -3.85 -20.31 1.80
CA PHE A 314 -5.12 -20.26 2.52
C PHE A 314 -5.09 -21.08 3.81
N LEU A 315 -4.65 -22.34 3.75
CA LEU A 315 -4.53 -23.19 4.94
C LEU A 315 -3.56 -22.61 5.97
N ARG A 316 -2.45 -22.03 5.49
CA ARG A 316 -1.47 -21.36 6.36
C ARG A 316 -2.10 -20.17 7.08
N LEU A 317 -2.82 -19.30 6.39
CA LEU A 317 -3.48 -18.13 6.99
C LEU A 317 -4.56 -18.54 8.00
N ILE A 318 -5.27 -19.64 7.76
CA ILE A 318 -6.22 -20.22 8.73
C ILE A 318 -5.47 -20.64 10.01
N ASN A 319 -4.36 -21.37 9.86
CA ASN A 319 -3.53 -21.79 11.00
C ASN A 319 -2.92 -20.60 11.75
N ASP A 320 -2.43 -19.59 11.04
CA ASP A 320 -1.89 -18.36 11.63
C ASP A 320 -2.98 -17.60 12.39
N THR A 321 -4.22 -17.60 11.89
CA THR A 321 -5.38 -17.00 12.58
C THR A 321 -5.73 -17.75 13.87
N CYS A 322 -5.67 -19.10 13.85
CA CYS A 322 -5.88 -19.92 15.05
C CYS A 322 -4.83 -19.66 16.13
N THR A 323 -3.58 -19.46 15.74
CA THR A 323 -2.43 -19.34 16.65
C THR A 323 -2.11 -17.90 17.07
N ALA A 324 -2.69 -16.90 16.38
CA ALA A 324 -2.49 -15.50 16.70
C ALA A 324 -3.05 -15.14 18.10
N ILE A 325 -2.14 -14.75 18.99
CA ILE A 325 -2.44 -14.27 20.35
C ILE A 325 -2.95 -12.82 20.32
N GLU A 326 -2.36 -11.99 19.45
CA GLU A 326 -2.70 -10.57 19.34
C GLU A 326 -4.01 -10.37 18.56
N HIS A 327 -5.00 -9.75 19.21
CA HIS A 327 -6.32 -9.52 18.61
C HIS A 327 -6.26 -8.71 17.31
N ASN A 328 -5.35 -7.73 17.20
CA ASN A 328 -5.22 -6.91 15.99
C ASN A 328 -4.74 -7.74 14.80
N ILE A 329 -3.72 -8.58 15.01
CA ILE A 329 -3.20 -9.49 13.99
C ILE A 329 -4.27 -10.49 13.56
N ARG A 330 -4.94 -11.12 14.53
CA ARG A 330 -6.02 -12.08 14.24
C ARG A 330 -7.17 -11.44 13.47
N LEU A 331 -7.53 -10.18 13.78
CA LEU A 331 -8.55 -9.42 13.06
C LEU A 331 -8.16 -9.18 11.60
N LEU A 332 -6.90 -8.80 11.34
CA LEU A 332 -6.40 -8.60 9.98
C LEU A 332 -6.45 -9.91 9.18
N LEU A 333 -5.98 -11.02 9.76
CA LEU A 333 -6.02 -12.32 9.12
C LEU A 333 -7.46 -12.77 8.81
N LEU A 334 -8.42 -12.57 9.73
CA LEU A 334 -9.83 -12.88 9.49
C LEU A 334 -10.41 -12.07 8.32
N ARG A 335 -10.09 -10.77 8.22
CA ARG A 335 -10.53 -9.92 7.10
C ARG A 335 -10.00 -10.44 5.77
N SER A 336 -8.73 -10.84 5.73
CA SER A 336 -8.10 -11.36 4.51
C SER A 336 -8.65 -12.73 4.14
N LEU A 337 -8.83 -13.64 5.11
CA LEU A 337 -9.50 -14.92 4.89
C LEU A 337 -10.88 -14.72 4.30
N ARG A 338 -11.65 -13.78 4.82
CA ARG A 338 -12.99 -13.45 4.31
C ARG A 338 -12.95 -12.96 2.87
N GLN A 339 -11.99 -12.11 2.50
CA GLN A 339 -11.81 -11.68 1.10
C GLN A 339 -11.48 -12.89 0.20
N MET A 340 -10.59 -13.77 0.63
CA MET A 340 -10.24 -14.99 -0.11
C MET A 340 -11.42 -15.96 -0.26
N VAL A 341 -12.25 -16.12 0.79
CA VAL A 341 -13.50 -16.92 0.73
C VAL A 341 -14.44 -16.38 -0.35
N LYS A 342 -14.59 -15.05 -0.45
CA LYS A 342 -15.41 -14.44 -1.50
C LYS A 342 -14.82 -14.66 -2.88
N ALA A 343 -13.50 -14.55 -3.03
CA ALA A 343 -12.82 -14.75 -4.30
C ALA A 343 -12.90 -16.22 -4.79
N MET A 344 -12.82 -17.19 -3.88
CA MET A 344 -12.99 -18.63 -4.17
C MET A 344 -14.45 -19.09 -4.22
N SER A 345 -15.41 -18.17 -4.10
CA SER A 345 -16.83 -18.51 -4.13
C SER A 345 -17.31 -18.87 -5.54
N VAL A 346 -18.62 -18.80 -5.78
CA VAL A 346 -19.29 -19.23 -7.03
C VAL A 346 -18.53 -18.71 -8.27
N PRO A 347 -18.24 -19.58 -9.27
CA PRO A 347 -18.88 -20.87 -9.55
C PRO A 347 -18.30 -22.10 -8.82
N GLN A 348 -17.22 -21.98 -8.05
CA GLN A 348 -16.43 -23.15 -7.63
C GLN A 348 -16.45 -23.40 -6.11
N SER A 349 -17.65 -23.35 -5.52
CA SER A 349 -17.91 -23.63 -4.10
C SER A 349 -17.34 -24.94 -3.57
N ILE A 350 -17.16 -25.94 -4.45
CA ILE A 350 -16.61 -27.26 -4.10
C ILE A 350 -15.17 -27.15 -3.60
N HIS A 351 -14.36 -26.24 -4.16
CA HIS A 351 -12.98 -26.08 -3.74
C HIS A 351 -12.89 -25.59 -2.29
N LEU A 352 -13.73 -24.61 -1.93
CA LEU A 352 -13.82 -24.08 -0.56
C LEU A 352 -14.22 -25.14 0.47
N VAL A 353 -14.98 -26.18 0.07
CA VAL A 353 -15.39 -27.28 0.96
C VAL A 353 -14.19 -28.01 1.55
N SER A 354 -13.07 -28.12 0.83
CA SER A 354 -11.83 -28.72 1.34
C SER A 354 -11.29 -28.01 2.59
N TYR A 355 -11.66 -26.75 2.76
CA TYR A 355 -11.26 -25.88 3.87
C TYR A 355 -12.39 -25.62 4.87
N LEU A 356 -13.56 -26.26 4.71
CA LEU A 356 -14.74 -25.95 5.50
C LEU A 356 -14.52 -26.18 7.00
N GLN A 357 -14.03 -27.37 7.37
CA GLN A 357 -13.77 -27.70 8.77
C GLN A 357 -12.81 -26.70 9.46
N PRO A 358 -11.61 -26.42 8.92
CA PRO A 358 -10.69 -25.51 9.58
C PRO A 358 -11.18 -24.04 9.55
N LEU A 359 -11.98 -23.62 8.56
CA LEU A 359 -12.65 -22.31 8.57
C LEU A 359 -13.70 -22.19 9.69
N LEU A 360 -14.53 -23.22 9.86
CA LEU A 360 -15.51 -23.26 10.95
C LEU A 360 -14.80 -23.26 12.31
N GLU A 361 -13.72 -24.02 12.45
CA GLU A 361 -12.91 -24.06 13.67
C GLU A 361 -12.35 -22.67 14.03
N VAL A 362 -11.77 -21.95 13.07
CA VAL A 362 -11.29 -20.56 13.28
C VAL A 362 -12.43 -19.64 13.67
N ALA A 363 -13.55 -19.65 12.94
CA ALA A 363 -14.68 -18.75 13.19
C ALA A 363 -15.28 -19.00 14.59
N LEU A 364 -15.59 -20.27 14.91
CA LEU A 364 -16.24 -20.66 16.15
C LEU A 364 -15.35 -20.42 17.37
N ARG A 365 -14.04 -20.69 17.29
CA ARG A 365 -13.09 -20.36 18.37
C ARG A 365 -12.95 -18.85 18.61
N THR A 366 -13.31 -18.03 17.63
CA THR A 366 -13.22 -16.57 17.77
C THR A 366 -14.39 -16.00 18.58
N PHE A 367 -15.50 -16.73 18.67
CA PHE A 367 -16.70 -16.31 19.41
C PHE A 367 -16.52 -16.23 20.92
N ASP A 368 -15.48 -16.87 21.46
CA ASP A 368 -15.13 -16.81 22.88
C ASP A 368 -14.31 -15.55 23.25
N SER A 369 -14.06 -14.64 22.29
CA SER A 369 -13.28 -13.41 22.51
C SER A 369 -14.10 -12.27 23.09
N THR A 370 -13.48 -11.46 23.96
CA THR A 370 -14.05 -10.18 24.45
C THR A 370 -13.95 -9.05 23.43
N ASN A 371 -13.19 -9.24 22.35
CA ASN A 371 -12.97 -8.24 21.34
C ASN A 371 -14.14 -8.22 20.34
N THR A 372 -15.08 -7.29 20.52
CA THR A 372 -16.26 -7.14 19.65
C THR A 372 -15.92 -7.04 18.15
N PRO A 373 -14.96 -6.20 17.69
CA PRO A 373 -14.53 -6.19 16.28
C PRO A 373 -14.14 -7.57 15.75
N LEU A 374 -13.44 -8.37 16.56
CA LEU A 374 -12.99 -9.71 16.18
C LEU A 374 -14.17 -10.68 16.00
N VAL A 375 -15.12 -10.66 16.95
CA VAL A 375 -16.35 -11.48 16.88
C VAL A 375 -17.20 -11.06 15.68
N SER A 376 -17.34 -9.76 15.42
CA SER A 376 -18.06 -9.23 14.26
C SER A 376 -17.46 -9.75 12.95
N GLU A 377 -16.13 -9.71 12.80
CA GLU A 377 -15.49 -10.22 11.58
C GLU A 377 -15.62 -11.73 11.45
N ALA A 378 -15.56 -12.49 12.55
CA ALA A 378 -15.80 -13.93 12.52
C ALA A 378 -17.24 -14.29 12.12
N LEU A 379 -18.24 -13.53 12.58
CA LEU A 379 -19.63 -13.70 12.14
C LEU A 379 -19.79 -13.37 10.65
N LEU A 380 -19.12 -12.33 10.16
CA LEU A 380 -19.11 -11.96 8.74
C LEU A 380 -18.43 -13.03 7.87
N LEU A 381 -17.27 -13.55 8.31
CA LEU A 381 -16.60 -14.69 7.68
C LEU A 381 -17.55 -15.89 7.61
N LEU A 382 -18.22 -16.22 8.71
CA LEU A 382 -19.16 -17.33 8.78
C LEU A 382 -20.34 -17.16 7.82
N GLN A 383 -20.88 -15.95 7.64
CA GLN A 383 -21.92 -15.68 6.63
C GLN A 383 -21.41 -15.97 5.21
N ASP A 384 -20.20 -15.52 4.89
CA ASP A 384 -19.59 -15.75 3.58
C ASP A 384 -19.27 -17.24 3.35
N VAL A 385 -18.84 -17.97 4.39
CA VAL A 385 -18.64 -19.42 4.34
C VAL A 385 -19.95 -20.17 4.16
N ILE A 386 -21.02 -19.79 4.88
CA ILE A 386 -22.33 -20.45 4.77
C ILE A 386 -22.90 -20.28 3.36
N THR A 387 -22.78 -19.09 2.79
CA THR A 387 -23.28 -18.81 1.44
C THR A 387 -22.43 -19.48 0.36
N SER A 388 -21.11 -19.58 0.56
CA SER A 388 -20.19 -20.12 -0.43
C SER A 388 -20.07 -21.65 -0.37
N ALA A 389 -20.06 -22.26 0.82
CA ALA A 389 -19.91 -23.71 1.02
C ALA A 389 -21.23 -24.42 1.35
N TRP A 390 -22.37 -23.80 1.01
CA TRP A 390 -23.72 -24.22 1.42
C TRP A 390 -24.04 -25.72 1.30
N PRO A 391 -23.57 -26.50 0.28
CA PRO A 391 -23.97 -27.90 0.14
C PRO A 391 -23.55 -28.80 1.31
N ARG A 392 -22.54 -28.39 2.09
CA ARG A 392 -22.00 -29.17 3.23
C ARG A 392 -22.26 -28.54 4.59
N ILE A 393 -22.83 -27.33 4.64
CA ILE A 393 -23.06 -26.60 5.90
C ILE A 393 -24.09 -27.30 6.80
N THR A 394 -25.03 -28.04 6.23
CA THR A 394 -26.12 -28.70 6.98
C THR A 394 -25.64 -29.68 8.03
N HIS A 395 -24.47 -30.30 7.84
CA HIS A 395 -23.86 -31.19 8.83
C HIS A 395 -23.28 -30.44 10.04
N HIS A 396 -23.00 -29.15 9.89
CA HIS A 396 -22.42 -28.29 10.93
C HIS A 396 -23.44 -27.34 11.56
N THR A 397 -24.73 -27.44 11.20
CA THR A 397 -25.76 -26.49 11.64
C THR A 397 -25.82 -26.35 13.16
N GLU A 398 -25.71 -27.46 13.91
CA GLU A 398 -25.76 -27.42 15.38
C GLU A 398 -24.54 -26.72 15.98
N ASP A 399 -23.34 -27.02 15.50
CA ASP A 399 -22.10 -26.40 15.97
C ASP A 399 -22.11 -24.89 15.72
N ILE A 400 -22.56 -24.50 14.52
CA ILE A 400 -22.70 -23.10 14.12
C ILE A 400 -23.75 -22.41 14.99
N PHE A 401 -24.91 -23.03 15.19
CA PHE A 401 -25.98 -22.51 16.04
C PHE A 401 -25.51 -22.25 17.48
N VAL A 402 -24.88 -23.26 18.09
CA VAL A 402 -24.34 -23.15 19.45
C VAL A 402 -23.26 -22.09 19.53
N GLY A 403 -22.37 -21.99 18.53
CA GLY A 403 -21.35 -20.96 18.45
C GLY A 403 -21.93 -19.54 18.43
N VAL A 404 -22.93 -19.30 17.58
CA VAL A 404 -23.61 -17.98 17.51
C VAL A 404 -24.30 -17.64 18.82
N LEU A 405 -24.99 -18.60 19.44
CA LEU A 405 -25.58 -18.36 20.76
C LEU A 405 -24.53 -18.04 21.82
N ARG A 406 -23.39 -18.73 21.78
CA ARG A 406 -22.28 -18.47 22.69
C ARG A 406 -21.72 -17.07 22.50
N SER A 407 -21.53 -16.61 21.26
CA SER A 407 -21.06 -15.25 20.99
C SER A 407 -22.04 -14.20 21.54
N VAL A 408 -23.34 -14.42 21.34
CA VAL A 408 -24.39 -13.53 21.87
C VAL A 408 -24.43 -13.55 23.40
N ALA A 409 -24.35 -14.74 24.01
CA ALA A 409 -24.33 -14.93 25.46
C ALA A 409 -23.13 -14.20 26.08
N TYR A 410 -21.96 -14.36 25.49
CA TYR A 410 -20.73 -13.74 25.94
C TYR A 410 -20.83 -12.21 25.90
N CYS A 411 -21.39 -11.66 24.83
CA CYS A 411 -21.65 -10.22 24.72
C CYS A 411 -22.67 -9.70 25.75
N ALA A 412 -23.64 -10.52 26.14
CA ALA A 412 -24.58 -10.19 27.21
C ALA A 412 -23.90 -10.12 28.58
N THR A 413 -22.99 -11.04 28.87
CA THR A 413 -22.22 -11.02 30.13
C THR A 413 -21.29 -9.82 30.24
N LEU A 414 -20.67 -9.39 29.14
CA LEU A 414 -19.82 -8.20 29.13
C LEU A 414 -20.61 -6.89 29.24
N SER A 415 -21.84 -6.86 28.73
CA SER A 415 -22.74 -5.71 28.85
C SER A 415 -23.28 -5.50 30.29
N THR A 416 -23.10 -6.50 31.17
CA THR A 416 -23.55 -6.51 32.57
C THR A 416 -22.36 -6.43 33.52
N GLY A 417 -21.53 -5.37 33.40
CA GLY A 417 -20.37 -5.18 34.27
C GLY A 417 -20.72 -5.13 35.79
N PRO A 418 -19.76 -5.47 36.67
CA PRO A 418 -19.99 -5.64 38.13
C PRO A 418 -20.40 -4.35 38.86
N THR A 419 -20.16 -3.19 38.25
CA THR A 419 -20.74 -1.92 38.67
C THR A 419 -21.88 -1.61 37.72
N GLY A 420 -23.13 -1.59 38.17
CA GLY A 420 -24.36 -1.41 37.36
C GLY A 420 -24.48 -0.11 36.52
N LYS A 421 -23.38 0.57 36.21
CA LYS A 421 -23.29 1.55 35.13
C LYS A 421 -23.23 0.79 33.81
N LYS A 422 -24.32 0.89 33.04
CA LYS A 422 -24.40 0.49 31.63
C LYS A 422 -23.32 1.24 30.81
N HIS A 423 -22.09 0.74 30.77
CA HIS A 423 -21.13 1.12 29.73
C HIS A 423 -21.51 0.36 28.45
N LEU A 424 -22.68 0.67 27.91
CA LEU A 424 -23.08 0.22 26.60
C LEU A 424 -22.62 1.26 25.58
N ASP A 425 -21.60 0.91 24.82
CA ASP A 425 -21.49 1.39 23.44
C ASP A 425 -22.60 0.69 22.64
N GLY A 426 -23.87 1.12 22.84
CA GLY A 426 -25.08 0.40 22.43
C GLY A 426 -25.15 0.04 20.95
N GLY A 427 -24.39 0.74 20.10
CA GLY A 427 -24.25 0.43 18.67
C GLY A 427 -23.45 -0.85 18.38
N ARG A 428 -22.49 -1.24 19.23
CA ARG A 428 -21.66 -2.44 18.97
C ARG A 428 -22.42 -3.72 19.26
N THR A 429 -23.14 -3.77 20.38
CA THR A 429 -23.94 -4.95 20.76
C THR A 429 -25.08 -5.18 19.77
N SER A 430 -25.78 -4.12 19.32
CA SER A 430 -26.83 -4.25 18.32
C SER A 430 -26.31 -4.77 16.97
N THR A 431 -25.10 -4.35 16.57
CA THR A 431 -24.44 -4.86 15.35
C THR A 431 -24.13 -6.36 15.46
N LEU A 432 -23.65 -6.83 16.62
CA LEU A 432 -23.40 -8.26 16.81
C LEU A 432 -24.69 -9.09 16.80
N LEU A 433 -25.75 -8.61 17.44
CA LEU A 433 -27.05 -9.28 17.45
C LEU A 433 -27.64 -9.37 16.03
N SER A 434 -27.54 -8.31 15.24
CA SER A 434 -28.02 -8.35 13.86
C SER A 434 -27.22 -9.32 12.99
N LEU A 435 -25.90 -9.38 13.16
CA LEU A 435 -25.04 -10.35 12.46
C LEU A 435 -25.33 -11.80 12.87
N GLY A 436 -25.54 -12.06 14.16
CA GLY A 436 -25.95 -13.36 14.67
C GLY A 436 -27.29 -13.81 14.10
N ASN A 437 -28.29 -12.92 14.12
CA ASN A 437 -29.60 -13.17 13.50
C ASN A 437 -29.47 -13.47 12.01
N ARG A 438 -28.61 -12.75 11.29
CA ARG A 438 -28.37 -13.01 9.86
C ARG A 438 -27.79 -14.40 9.62
N VAL A 439 -26.86 -14.86 10.45
CA VAL A 439 -26.33 -16.24 10.35
C VAL A 439 -27.44 -17.26 10.57
N LEU A 440 -28.29 -17.08 11.59
CA LEU A 440 -29.42 -17.99 11.85
C LEU A 440 -30.44 -18.02 10.70
N GLN A 441 -30.73 -16.87 10.09
CA GLN A 441 -31.56 -16.78 8.89
C GLN A 441 -30.97 -17.56 7.72
N LEU A 442 -29.65 -17.46 7.50
CA LEU A 442 -28.96 -18.20 6.44
C LEU A 442 -29.06 -19.72 6.67
N LEU A 443 -28.80 -20.18 7.90
CA LEU A 443 -28.93 -21.60 8.25
C LEU A 443 -30.35 -22.11 8.03
N HIS A 444 -31.36 -21.35 8.48
CA HIS A 444 -32.76 -21.74 8.30
C HIS A 444 -33.15 -21.81 6.82
N ALA A 445 -32.71 -20.84 6.02
CA ALA A 445 -32.97 -20.84 4.57
C ALA A 445 -32.31 -22.06 3.89
N LEU A 446 -31.11 -22.46 4.32
CA LEU A 446 -30.47 -23.68 3.80
C LEU A 446 -31.22 -24.95 4.18
N GLU A 447 -31.69 -25.05 5.42
CA GLU A 447 -32.49 -26.20 5.87
C GLU A 447 -33.82 -26.33 5.12
N GLN A 448 -34.48 -25.22 4.79
CA GLN A 448 -35.71 -25.23 4.00
C GLN A 448 -35.49 -25.74 2.57
N ASN A 449 -34.30 -25.54 2.00
CA ASN A 449 -33.98 -25.96 0.63
C ASN A 449 -33.59 -27.44 0.52
N VAL A 450 -33.30 -28.10 1.64
CA VAL A 450 -32.88 -29.51 1.71
C VAL A 450 -34.13 -30.34 2.00
N GLU A 451 -35.05 -30.39 1.03
CA GLU A 451 -36.23 -31.25 1.10
C GLU A 451 -35.81 -32.71 0.92
N VAL A 452 -35.72 -33.47 2.02
CA VAL A 452 -35.58 -34.93 1.97
C VAL A 452 -36.93 -35.53 2.33
N GLY A 453 -37.70 -35.96 1.32
CA GLY A 453 -38.95 -36.69 1.52
C GLY A 453 -40.21 -35.85 1.79
N GLY A 454 -40.25 -34.58 1.37
CA GLY A 454 -41.47 -33.75 1.43
C GLY A 454 -41.81 -33.16 2.81
N GLN A 455 -40.96 -33.37 3.82
CA GLN A 455 -41.02 -32.65 5.10
C GLN A 455 -39.95 -31.55 5.13
N ARG A 456 -40.38 -30.32 5.40
CA ARG A 456 -39.47 -29.19 5.63
C ARG A 456 -38.74 -29.39 6.96
N SER A 457 -37.42 -29.33 6.97
CA SER A 457 -36.64 -29.37 8.20
C SER A 457 -36.97 -28.16 9.08
N THR A 458 -37.40 -28.40 10.32
CA THR A 458 -37.66 -27.37 11.35
C THR A 458 -36.55 -27.28 12.39
N LYS A 459 -35.39 -27.89 12.13
CA LYS A 459 -34.34 -28.12 13.11
C LYS A 459 -33.85 -26.82 13.79
N ILE A 460 -33.56 -25.75 13.05
CA ILE A 460 -33.20 -24.45 13.67
C ILE A 460 -34.32 -23.88 14.55
N LEU A 461 -35.59 -23.99 14.13
CA LEU A 461 -36.73 -23.49 14.93
C LEU A 461 -36.88 -24.29 16.22
N ASP A 462 -36.67 -25.60 16.16
CA ASP A 462 -36.75 -26.48 17.33
C ASP A 462 -35.59 -26.23 18.31
N LEU A 463 -34.38 -26.01 17.79
CA LEU A 463 -33.22 -25.58 18.58
C LEU A 463 -33.46 -24.24 19.27
N LEU A 464 -34.00 -23.24 18.57
CA LEU A 464 -34.33 -21.94 19.16
C LEU A 464 -35.39 -22.04 20.26
N ARG A 465 -36.48 -22.79 20.04
CA ARG A 465 -37.52 -23.00 21.05
C ARG A 465 -36.98 -23.70 22.30
N LYS A 466 -36.16 -24.74 22.11
CA LYS A 466 -35.51 -25.45 23.22
C LYS A 466 -34.61 -24.51 24.03
N THR A 467 -33.77 -23.76 23.33
CA THR A 467 -32.85 -22.77 23.91
C THR A 467 -33.60 -21.68 24.68
N GLN A 468 -34.65 -21.10 24.10
CA GLN A 468 -35.47 -20.06 24.72
C GLN A 468 -36.13 -20.56 26.03
N LYS A 469 -36.57 -21.82 26.05
CA LYS A 469 -37.16 -22.45 27.25
C LYS A 469 -36.12 -22.62 28.37
N GLU A 470 -34.89 -22.97 28.02
CA GLU A 470 -33.80 -23.21 28.98
C GLU A 470 -33.19 -21.89 29.51
N ILE A 471 -33.24 -20.80 28.74
CA ILE A 471 -32.52 -19.55 29.03
C ILE A 471 -33.46 -18.42 29.50
N ARG A 472 -34.63 -18.74 30.07
CA ARG A 472 -35.61 -17.74 30.58
C ARG A 472 -35.02 -16.68 31.52
N ASN A 473 -33.92 -16.99 32.20
CA ASN A 473 -33.28 -16.11 33.17
C ASN A 473 -32.26 -15.13 32.55
N ASN A 474 -31.84 -15.30 31.29
CA ASN A 474 -30.95 -14.35 30.61
C ASN A 474 -31.76 -13.51 29.60
N THR A 475 -32.09 -12.28 30.00
CA THR A 475 -32.97 -11.37 29.25
C THR A 475 -32.48 -11.08 27.84
N LEU A 476 -31.16 -10.95 27.62
CA LEU A 476 -30.62 -10.62 26.29
C LEU A 476 -30.67 -11.84 25.35
N LEU A 477 -30.26 -13.02 25.83
CA LEU A 477 -30.38 -14.25 25.04
C LEU A 477 -31.85 -14.60 24.75
N HIS A 478 -32.74 -14.38 25.72
CA HIS A 478 -34.16 -14.59 25.52
C HIS A 478 -34.71 -13.63 24.46
N LEU A 479 -34.38 -12.33 24.54
CA LEU A 479 -34.78 -11.34 23.54
C LEU A 479 -34.23 -11.70 22.15
N PHE A 480 -32.95 -12.04 22.05
CA PHE A 480 -32.33 -12.48 20.80
C PHE A 480 -33.04 -13.71 20.21
N CYS A 481 -33.34 -14.73 21.02
CA CYS A 481 -34.06 -15.92 20.56
C CYS A 481 -35.50 -15.58 20.13
N SER A 482 -36.20 -14.69 20.85
CA SER A 482 -37.53 -14.22 20.46
C SER A 482 -37.49 -13.49 19.12
N ASP A 483 -36.60 -12.52 18.96
CA ASP A 483 -36.44 -11.74 17.73
C ASP A 483 -36.07 -12.65 16.54
N ALA A 484 -35.18 -13.62 16.77
CA ALA A 484 -34.82 -14.62 15.76
C ALA A 484 -36.02 -15.49 15.38
N LEU A 485 -36.78 -16.00 16.36
CA LEU A 485 -37.98 -16.81 16.11
C LEU A 485 -39.04 -16.03 15.33
N GLU A 486 -39.34 -14.80 15.75
CA GLU A 486 -40.29 -13.93 15.06
C GLU A 486 -39.83 -13.65 13.62
N SER A 487 -38.55 -13.34 13.42
CA SER A 487 -37.98 -13.09 12.10
C SER A 487 -38.04 -14.32 11.18
N LEU A 488 -37.78 -15.52 11.71
CA LEU A 488 -37.82 -16.76 10.93
C LEU A 488 -39.26 -17.18 10.61
N GLN A 489 -40.20 -16.98 11.54
CA GLN A 489 -41.62 -17.29 11.37
C GLN A 489 -42.35 -16.33 10.43
N ALA A 490 -41.94 -15.06 10.40
CA ALA A 490 -42.51 -14.05 9.52
C ALA A 490 -42.28 -14.34 8.02
N GLY A 491 -41.49 -15.36 7.66
CA GLY A 491 -41.33 -15.78 6.27
C GLY A 491 -40.69 -14.71 5.38
N ASN A 492 -39.99 -13.74 5.98
CA ASN A 492 -39.19 -12.73 5.29
C ASN A 492 -37.70 -13.11 5.37
N PRO A 493 -37.22 -14.20 4.75
CA PRO A 493 -35.81 -14.28 4.46
C PRO A 493 -35.54 -13.12 3.50
N GLN A 494 -34.85 -12.07 3.95
CA GLN A 494 -34.26 -11.10 3.02
C GLN A 494 -33.50 -11.92 1.99
N ILE A 495 -34.06 -11.94 0.78
CA ILE A 495 -33.79 -12.87 -0.32
C ILE A 495 -32.29 -13.07 -0.40
N VAL A 496 -31.82 -14.20 0.11
CA VAL A 496 -30.53 -14.73 -0.31
C VAL A 496 -30.79 -15.10 -1.77
N PRO A 497 -30.13 -14.46 -2.76
CA PRO A 497 -30.29 -14.89 -4.14
C PRO A 497 -29.94 -16.38 -4.15
N SER A 498 -30.92 -17.23 -4.46
CA SER A 498 -30.66 -18.65 -4.47
C SER A 498 -29.50 -18.88 -5.46
N PRO A 499 -28.45 -19.61 -5.08
CA PRO A 499 -27.33 -19.87 -6.00
C PRO A 499 -27.80 -20.59 -7.27
N ARG A 500 -28.94 -21.31 -7.23
CA ARG A 500 -29.61 -21.84 -8.42
C ARG A 500 -30.01 -20.74 -9.40
N THR A 501 -30.48 -19.58 -8.92
CA THR A 501 -30.91 -18.48 -9.81
C THR A 501 -29.74 -17.74 -10.46
N LYS A 502 -28.53 -17.77 -9.87
CA LYS A 502 -27.33 -17.21 -10.49
C LYS A 502 -26.69 -18.18 -11.51
N LEU A 503 -26.57 -19.46 -11.17
CA LEU A 503 -26.07 -20.50 -12.07
C LEU A 503 -26.94 -20.65 -13.33
N PHE A 504 -28.28 -20.67 -13.18
CA PHE A 504 -29.19 -20.78 -14.33
C PHE A 504 -29.30 -19.51 -15.19
N ASN A 505 -29.01 -18.33 -14.63
CA ASN A 505 -29.03 -17.09 -15.42
C ASN A 505 -27.70 -16.87 -16.18
N GLU A 506 -26.57 -17.32 -15.66
CA GLU A 506 -25.28 -17.25 -16.38
C GLU A 506 -25.16 -18.31 -17.48
N GLU A 507 -25.71 -19.53 -17.29
CA GLU A 507 -25.81 -20.54 -18.36
C GLU A 507 -26.80 -20.18 -19.47
N ARG A 508 -27.65 -19.16 -19.28
CA ARG A 508 -28.55 -18.63 -20.32
C ARG A 508 -27.96 -17.43 -21.09
N ILE A 509 -26.87 -16.85 -20.58
CA ILE A 509 -26.21 -15.65 -21.15
C ILE A 509 -24.90 -16.04 -21.89
N ARG A 510 -24.43 -17.28 -21.75
CA ARG A 510 -23.49 -17.94 -22.66
C ARG A 510 -24.25 -18.81 -23.65
#